data_AF-R7FW28-F1
#
_entry.id   AF-R7FW28-F1
#
_cell.length_a   1.000
_cell.length_b   1.000
_cell.length_c   1.000
_cell.angle_alpha   90.00
_cell.angle_beta   90.00
_cell.angle_gamma   90.00
#
_symmetry.space_group_name_H-M   'P 1'
#
loop_
_entity.id
_entity.type
_entity.pdbx_description
1 polymer ?
#
loop_
_entity_poly.entity_id
_entity_poly.type
_entity_poly.pdbx_seq_one_letter_code
_entity_poly.pdbx_strand_id
1 'polypeptide(L)' 'MERKLNIKVLLPEDVIEKYDIDEDTGVLSYFEDGAIHILIEDDDEMPEEEMHDTVCDTPCEQCRHYCKRHGICTQD' A
#
# COMPACT_ATOMS: atom_id res chain seq x y z
N MET A 1 -5.56 -28.46 -17.25
CA MET A 1 -7.00 -28.36 -16.94
C MET A 1 -7.23 -26.99 -16.34
N GLU A 2 -7.90 -26.09 -17.06
CA GLU A 2 -8.39 -24.85 -16.45
C GLU A 2 -9.54 -25.20 -15.50
N ARG A 3 -9.44 -24.76 -14.25
CA ARG A 3 -10.50 -24.90 -13.26
C ARG A 3 -10.98 -23.50 -12.93
N LYS A 4 -12.23 -23.20 -13.28
CA LYS A 4 -12.88 -21.93 -12.93
C LYS A 4 -13.60 -22.11 -11.60
N LEU A 5 -13.19 -21.34 -10.59
CA LEU A 5 -13.85 -21.25 -9.29
C LEU A 5 -14.45 -19.85 -9.16
N ASN A 6 -15.69 -19.77 -8.68
CA ASN A 6 -16.36 -18.51 -8.37
C ASN A 6 -16.76 -18.55 -6.90
N ILE A 7 -16.40 -17.51 -6.16
CA ILE A 7 -16.71 -17.36 -4.74
C ILE A 7 -17.44 -16.02 -4.60
N LYS A 8 -18.59 -16.03 -3.93
CA LYS A 8 -19.37 -14.83 -3.61
C LYS A 8 -19.39 -14.65 -2.10
N VAL A 9 -19.03 -13.46 -1.64
CA VAL A 9 -19.12 -13.04 -0.25
C VAL A 9 -20.17 -11.96 -0.14
N LEU A 10 -21.03 -12.04 0.89
CA LEU A 10 -22.00 -10.98 1.18
C LEU A 10 -21.41 -10.14 2.31
N LEU A 11 -21.29 -8.83 2.06
CA LEU A 11 -20.89 -7.89 3.09
C LEU A 11 -22.12 -7.53 3.95
N PRO A 12 -21.93 -7.31 5.26
CA PRO A 12 -22.99 -6.77 6.11
C PRO A 12 -23.47 -5.38 5.65
N GLU A 13 -24.76 -5.08 5.80
CA GLU A 13 -25.36 -3.80 5.39
C GLU A 13 -24.69 -2.60 6.10
N ASP A 14 -24.33 -2.75 7.37
CA ASP A 14 -23.65 -1.71 8.14
C ASP A 14 -22.24 -1.41 7.63
N VAL A 15 -21.57 -2.38 7.00
CA VAL A 15 -20.27 -2.16 6.33
C VAL A 15 -20.49 -1.45 5.00
N ILE A 16 -21.48 -1.89 4.22
CA ILE A 16 -21.84 -1.30 2.93
C ILE A 16 -22.17 0.18 3.10
N GLU A 17 -23.06 0.52 4.05
CA GLU A 17 -23.46 1.91 4.30
C GLU A 17 -22.32 2.76 4.88
N LYS A 18 -21.48 2.18 5.75
CA LYS A 18 -20.41 2.93 6.42
C LYS A 18 -19.28 3.33 5.47
N TYR A 19 -18.97 2.48 4.51
CA TYR A 19 -17.89 2.68 3.54
C TYR A 19 -18.41 3.03 2.14
N ASP A 20 -19.70 3.37 2.03
CA ASP A 20 -20.39 3.73 0.78
C ASP A 20 -20.09 2.77 -0.40
N ILE A 21 -20.10 1.47 -0.12
CA ILE A 21 -19.72 0.44 -1.09
C ILE A 21 -20.89 0.20 -2.05
N ASP A 22 -20.63 0.32 -3.33
CA ASP A 22 -21.58 0.09 -4.41
C ASP A 22 -21.04 -0.87 -5.48
N GLU A 23 -21.70 -0.92 -6.64
CA GLU A 23 -21.31 -1.80 -7.76
C GLU A 23 -20.05 -1.32 -8.49
N ASP A 24 -19.70 -0.04 -8.37
CA ASP A 24 -18.56 0.59 -9.04
C ASP A 24 -17.30 0.62 -8.13
N THR A 25 -17.45 0.27 -6.85
CA THR A 25 -16.37 0.24 -5.88
C THR A 25 -15.26 -0.76 -6.27
N GLY A 26 -14.03 -0.24 -6.38
CA GLY A 26 -12.83 -1.02 -6.65
C GLY A 26 -12.45 -1.94 -5.49
N VAL A 27 -12.17 -3.20 -5.80
CA VAL A 27 -11.77 -4.21 -4.81
C VAL A 27 -10.49 -4.89 -5.24
N LEU A 28 -9.46 -4.81 -4.40
CA LEU A 28 -8.22 -5.57 -4.55
C LEU A 28 -8.31 -6.88 -3.78
N SER A 29 -7.77 -7.95 -4.35
CA SER A 29 -7.68 -9.23 -3.64
C SER A 29 -6.35 -9.92 -3.87
N TYR A 30 -5.86 -10.58 -2.83
CA TYR A 30 -4.65 -11.38 -2.88
C TYR A 30 -4.79 -12.63 -2.02
N PHE A 31 -3.98 -13.65 -2.30
CA PHE A 31 -3.98 -14.90 -1.58
C PHE A 31 -2.70 -15.03 -0.76
N GLU A 32 -2.85 -15.07 0.56
CA GLU A 32 -1.74 -15.20 1.50
C GLU A 32 -2.15 -16.11 2.65
N ASP A 33 -1.25 -17.01 3.06
CA ASP A 33 -1.45 -17.95 4.18
C ASP A 33 -2.75 -18.79 4.11
N GLY A 34 -3.19 -19.15 2.91
CA GLY A 34 -4.40 -19.96 2.73
C GLY A 34 -5.70 -19.15 2.77
N ALA A 35 -5.63 -17.83 2.89
CA ALA A 35 -6.75 -16.92 2.95
C ALA A 35 -6.80 -16.01 1.73
N ILE A 36 -8.01 -15.65 1.31
CA ILE A 36 -8.23 -14.56 0.34
C ILE A 36 -8.43 -13.30 1.16
N HIS A 37 -7.51 -12.36 1.00
CA HIS A 37 -7.61 -11.02 1.56
C HIS A 37 -8.29 -10.12 0.56
N ILE A 38 -9.22 -9.31 1.03
CA ILE A 38 -10.03 -8.38 0.22
C ILE A 38 -9.81 -7.00 0.82
N LEU A 39 -9.28 -6.09 0.01
CA LEU A 39 -9.08 -4.68 0.34
C LEU A 39 -10.03 -3.85 -0.52
N ILE A 40 -10.69 -2.89 0.10
CA ILE A 40 -11.59 -1.95 -0.57
C ILE A 40 -10.84 -0.62 -0.56
N GLU A 41 -10.51 -0.10 -1.74
CA GLU A 41 -9.82 1.17 -1.88
C GLU A 41 -10.85 2.30 -1.85
N ASP A 42 -10.65 3.27 -0.97
CA ASP A 42 -11.40 4.53 -1.00
C ASP A 42 -10.74 5.39 -2.09
N ASP A 43 -11.48 5.73 -3.15
CA ASP A 43 -10.98 6.54 -4.29
C ASP A 43 -10.50 7.95 -3.85
N ASP A 44 -10.80 8.35 -2.60
CA ASP A 44 -10.40 9.62 -1.99
C ASP A 44 -9.05 9.57 -1.24
N GLU A 45 -8.49 8.39 -0.96
CA GLU A 45 -7.09 8.25 -0.55
C GLU A 45 -6.27 7.96 -1.80
N MET A 46 -6.07 9.00 -2.63
CA MET A 46 -4.85 9.08 -3.43
C MET A 46 -3.70 8.64 -2.51
N PRO A 47 -2.99 7.51 -2.77
CA PRO A 47 -1.68 7.39 -2.18
C PRO A 47 -0.99 8.66 -2.64
N GLU A 48 -0.60 9.52 -1.72
CA GLU A 48 0.34 10.58 -2.03
C GLU A 48 1.48 9.85 -2.71
N GLU A 49 1.55 9.91 -4.05
CA GLU A 49 2.69 9.42 -4.80
C GLU A 49 3.85 10.08 -4.09
N GLU A 50 4.67 9.26 -3.42
CA GLU A 50 5.82 9.71 -2.68
C GLU A 50 6.50 10.76 -3.57
N MET A 51 6.37 12.04 -3.20
CA MET A 51 7.24 13.07 -3.72
C MET A 51 8.62 12.67 -3.21
N HIS A 52 9.30 11.81 -3.98
CA HIS A 52 10.74 11.67 -3.97
C HIS A 52 11.30 12.97 -4.52
N ASP A 53 11.10 14.07 -3.79
CA ASP A 53 11.96 15.23 -3.90
C ASP A 53 12.92 15.15 -2.74
N THR A 54 13.97 14.36 -2.99
CA THR A 54 15.14 14.20 -2.14
C THR A 54 15.85 15.54 -1.97
N VAL A 55 15.36 16.37 -1.06
CA VAL A 55 16.20 17.38 -0.41
C VAL A 55 16.38 16.91 1.02
N CYS A 56 17.43 16.11 1.22
CA CYS A 56 17.89 15.70 2.55
C CYS A 56 18.34 16.96 3.31
N ASP A 57 17.43 17.60 4.04
CA ASP A 57 17.76 18.66 5.03
C ASP A 57 18.46 18.10 6.29
N THR A 58 18.77 16.81 6.31
CA THR A 58 19.48 16.17 7.42
C THR A 58 20.99 16.31 7.21
N PRO A 59 21.74 16.90 8.16
CA PRO A 59 23.20 17.00 8.04
C PRO A 59 23.79 15.61 7.81
N CYS A 60 24.72 15.51 6.85
CA CYS A 60 25.20 14.24 6.31
C CYS A 60 25.61 13.24 7.40
N GLU A 61 26.13 13.70 8.54
CA GLU A 61 26.52 12.87 9.71
C GLU A 61 25.39 12.04 10.35
N GLN A 62 24.12 12.40 10.08
CA GLN A 62 22.92 11.71 10.56
C GLN A 62 22.20 10.93 9.45
N CYS A 63 22.72 10.96 8.21
CA CYS A 63 22.19 10.17 7.11
C CYS A 63 22.55 8.69 7.28
N ARG A 64 21.62 7.79 6.94
CA ARG A 64 21.84 6.32 6.91
C ARG A 64 22.97 5.89 5.96
N HIS A 65 23.32 6.74 4.99
CA HIS A 65 24.36 6.52 3.99
C HIS A 65 25.72 7.13 4.38
N TYR A 66 25.85 7.73 5.57
CA TYR A 66 27.12 8.29 6.03
C TYR A 66 27.93 7.30 6.85
N CYS A 67 29.17 7.04 6.42
CA CYS A 67 30.07 6.17 7.14
C CYS A 67 30.85 6.95 8.21
N LYS A 68 30.39 6.92 9.46
CA LYS A 68 31.05 7.60 10.61
C LYS A 68 32.52 7.21 10.82
N ARG A 69 32.93 6.02 10.37
CA ARG A 69 34.33 5.56 10.47
C ARG A 69 35.25 6.27 9.47
N HIS A 70 34.76 6.65 8.30
CA HIS A 70 35.57 7.19 7.21
C HIS A 70 35.26 8.66 6.91
N GLY A 71 34.21 9.24 7.51
CA GLY A 71 33.86 10.64 7.35
C GLY A 71 33.28 11.00 5.98
N ILE A 72 32.88 10.00 5.18
CA ILE A 72 32.40 10.16 3.80
C ILE A 72 30.98 9.61 3.63
N CYS A 73 30.21 10.22 2.71
CA CYS A 73 28.93 9.69 2.25
C CYS A 73 29.16 8.58 1.23
N THR A 74 28.39 7.49 1.32
CA THR A 74 28.50 6.35 0.39
C THR A 74 27.50 6.41 -0.76
N GLN A 75 26.81 7.53 -0.93
CA GLN A 75 25.97 7.81 -2.08
C GLN A 75 26.76 8.77 -2.98
N ASP A 76 27.17 8.27 -4.16
CA ASP A 76 27.79 9.08 -5.23
C ASP A 76 26.80 10.08 -5.81
#